data_AF-A0A3C1LBC8-F1
#
_entry.id   AF-A0A3C1LBC8-F1
#
_cell.length_a   1.000
_cell.length_b   1.000
_cell.length_c   1.000
_cell.angle_alpha   90.00
_cell.angle_beta   90.00
_cell.angle_gamma   90.00
#
_symmetry.space_group_name_H-M   'P 1'
#
loop_
_entity.id
_entity.type
_entity.pdbx_description
1 polymer ?
#
loop_
_entity_poly.entity_id
_entity_poly.type
_entity_poly.pdbx_seq_one_letter_code
_entity_poly.pdbx_strand_id
1 'polypeptide(L)'
;MVVDLLELIGSMLADNGRSKDASRLLAAADSARSAMSYRYRFAHRAAYVAAARAAVHGDDGWAEGAALSLAAAVDLAQRMRGERVRPQAGWDSLTPTELQVAEQVAAGLTNPQIAERLLMSRATVKTHLVHVYAKLGFGNRAELAAAVVRRAAR
;
A
#
# COMPACT_ATOMS: atom_id res chain seq x y z
N MET A 1 -8.08 -0.65 21.11
CA MET A 1 -7.57 0.68 21.55
C MET A 1 -6.33 1.03 20.75
N VAL A 2 -5.91 2.30 20.71
CA VAL A 2 -4.74 2.74 19.93
C VAL A 2 -3.47 1.92 20.24
N VAL A 3 -3.24 1.57 21.51
CA VAL A 3 -2.14 0.69 21.95
C VAL A 3 -2.17 -0.66 21.24
N ASP A 4 -3.36 -1.24 21.03
CA ASP A 4 -3.50 -2.48 20.30
C ASP A 4 -3.06 -2.31 18.84
N LEU A 5 -3.47 -1.22 18.19
CA LEU A 5 -3.11 -0.96 16.80
C LEU A 5 -1.59 -0.80 16.62
N LEU A 6 -0.91 -0.12 17.55
CA LEU A 6 0.54 0.03 17.51
C LEU A 6 1.28 -1.31 17.57
N GLU A 7 0.81 -2.26 18.38
CA GLU A 7 1.42 -3.60 18.43
C GLU A 7 1.19 -4.41 17.17
N LEU A 8 0.00 -4.29 16.58
CA LEU A 8 -0.30 -4.95 15.31
C LEU A 8 0.63 -4.43 14.22
N ILE A 9 0.78 -3.10 14.12
CA ILE A 9 1.70 -2.47 13.17
C ILE A 9 3.14 -2.87 13.48
N GLY A 10 3.58 -2.84 14.74
CA GLY A 10 4.91 -3.26 15.14
C GLY A 10 5.22 -4.71 14.76
N SER A 11 4.26 -5.61 14.93
CA SER A 11 4.40 -7.02 14.54
C SER A 11 4.49 -7.18 13.01
N MET A 12 3.66 -6.46 12.25
CA MET A 12 3.75 -6.44 10.79
C MET A 12 5.10 -5.89 10.29
N LEU A 13 5.66 -4.89 10.98
CA LEU A 13 6.98 -4.34 10.64
C LEU A 13 8.10 -5.34 10.91
N ALA A 14 7.99 -6.14 11.97
CA ALA A 14 8.92 -7.22 12.27
C ALA A 14 8.89 -8.29 11.15
N ASP A 15 7.70 -8.70 10.72
CA ASP A 15 7.51 -9.66 9.63
C ASP A 15 8.09 -9.16 8.28
N ASN A 16 8.10 -7.83 8.07
CA ASN A 16 8.63 -7.20 6.85
C ASN A 16 10.12 -6.78 6.95
N GLY A 17 10.85 -7.24 7.97
CA GLY A 17 12.28 -6.95 8.16
C GLY A 17 12.61 -5.51 8.56
N ARG A 18 11.62 -4.72 8.99
CA ARG A 18 11.79 -3.36 9.51
C ARG A 18 12.02 -3.39 11.03
N SER A 19 13.03 -4.12 11.46
CA SER A 19 13.24 -4.50 12.87
C SER A 19 13.34 -3.30 13.83
N LYS A 20 14.06 -2.24 13.47
CA LYS A 20 14.18 -1.04 14.30
C LYS A 20 12.86 -0.30 14.51
N ASP A 21 12.08 -0.17 13.44
CA ASP A 21 10.77 0.49 13.47
C ASP A 21 9.75 -0.35 14.26
N ALA A 22 9.79 -1.68 14.07
CA ALA A 22 9.05 -2.64 14.87
C ALA A 22 9.39 -2.52 16.36
N SER A 23 10.69 -2.46 16.70
CA SER A 23 11.17 -2.29 18.07
C SER A 23 10.59 -1.05 18.73
N ARG A 24 10.63 0.09 18.03
CA ARG A 24 10.14 1.36 18.55
C ARG A 24 8.63 1.31 18.86
N LEU A 25 7.83 0.75 17.95
CA LEU A 25 6.37 0.69 18.15
C LEU A 25 5.96 -0.34 19.20
N LEU A 26 6.62 -1.50 19.26
CA LEU A 26 6.35 -2.52 20.26
C LEU A 26 6.72 -2.04 21.67
N ALA A 27 7.86 -1.34 21.81
CA ALA A 27 8.28 -0.76 23.08
C ALA A 27 7.37 0.40 23.54
N ALA A 28 6.94 1.27 22.60
CA ALA A 28 6.00 2.34 22.91
C ALA A 28 4.64 1.79 23.38
N ALA A 29 4.16 0.73 22.72
CA ALA A 29 2.93 0.07 23.14
C ALA A 29 3.06 -0.61 24.51
N ASP A 30 4.23 -1.17 24.83
CA ASP A 30 4.52 -1.74 26.15
C ASP A 30 4.43 -0.71 27.27
N SER A 31 5.12 0.42 27.06
CA SER A 31 5.19 1.54 27.99
C SER A 31 3.79 2.13 28.23
N ALA A 32 3.05 2.39 27.15
CA ALA A 32 1.67 2.89 27.22
C ALA A 32 0.73 1.91 27.94
N ARG A 33 0.86 0.61 27.70
CA ARG A 33 0.03 -0.41 28.36
C ARG A 33 0.31 -0.49 29.85
N SER A 34 1.59 -0.45 30.22
CA SER A 34 2.04 -0.47 31.62
C SER A 34 1.52 0.76 32.37
N ALA A 35 1.62 1.95 31.77
CA ALA A 35 1.10 3.19 32.34
C ALA A 35 -0.43 3.20 32.50
N MET A 36 -1.16 2.58 31.56
CA MET A 36 -2.61 2.53 31.57
C MET A 36 -3.21 1.41 32.45
N SER A 37 -2.37 0.52 33.02
CA SER A 37 -2.82 -0.69 33.72
C SER A 37 -3.83 -1.53 32.92
N TYR A 38 -3.72 -1.50 31.58
CA TYR A 38 -4.71 -2.08 30.68
C TYR A 38 -4.35 -3.52 30.35
N ARG A 39 -5.23 -4.47 30.65
CA ARG A 39 -5.04 -5.88 30.29
C ARG A 39 -5.42 -6.14 28.83
N TYR A 40 -4.69 -7.04 28.18
CA TYR A 40 -5.07 -7.53 26.85
C TYR A 40 -6.50 -8.06 26.86
N ARG A 41 -7.33 -7.52 25.97
CA ARG A 41 -8.73 -7.96 25.85
C ARG A 41 -8.86 -9.38 25.28
N PHE A 42 -7.83 -9.89 24.59
CA PHE A 42 -7.82 -11.21 23.97
C PHE A 42 -6.49 -11.95 24.22
N ALA A 43 -6.55 -13.20 24.70
CA ALA A 43 -5.37 -13.99 25.08
C ALA A 43 -4.44 -14.35 23.90
N HIS A 44 -4.99 -14.61 22.70
CA HIS A 44 -4.20 -14.89 21.49
C HIS A 44 -3.25 -13.74 21.12
N ARG A 45 -3.60 -12.52 21.53
CA ARG A 45 -2.86 -11.31 21.24
C ARG A 45 -1.56 -11.22 22.03
N ALA A 46 -1.56 -11.71 23.26
CA ALA A 46 -0.37 -11.75 24.11
C ALA A 46 0.71 -12.67 23.50
N ALA A 47 0.33 -13.83 22.98
CA ALA A 47 1.26 -14.77 22.34
C ALA A 47 1.88 -14.17 21.07
N TYR A 48 1.08 -13.51 20.23
CA TYR A 48 1.55 -12.86 19.01
C TYR A 48 2.52 -11.70 19.30
N VAL A 49 2.19 -10.86 20.28
CA VAL A 49 3.07 -9.75 20.71
C VAL A 49 4.38 -10.27 21.32
N ALA A 50 4.32 -11.35 22.11
CA ALA A 50 5.52 -11.98 22.66
C ALA A 50 6.43 -12.53 21.56
N ALA A 51 5.86 -13.17 20.53
CA ALA A 51 6.60 -13.64 19.37
C ALA A 51 7.22 -12.49 18.57
N ALA A 52 6.46 -11.41 18.31
CA ALA A 52 6.97 -10.22 17.62
C ALA A 52 8.12 -9.55 18.39
N ARG A 53 8.04 -9.49 19.72
CA ARG A 53 9.12 -8.99 20.58
C ARG A 53 10.36 -9.88 20.54
N ALA A 54 10.17 -11.19 20.54
CA ALA A 54 11.28 -12.12 20.40
C ALA A 54 11.93 -12.03 19.01
N ALA A 55 11.17 -11.72 17.96
CA ALA A 55 11.70 -11.55 16.60
C ALA A 55 12.53 -10.27 16.41
N VAL A 56 12.29 -9.25 17.24
CA VAL A 56 13.06 -8.01 17.25
C VAL A 56 14.22 -8.18 18.23
N HIS A 57 15.40 -8.54 17.72
CA HIS A 57 16.63 -8.64 18.50
C HIS A 57 17.54 -7.43 18.30
N GLY A 58 18.02 -6.85 19.41
CA GLY A 58 18.96 -5.73 19.44
C GLY A 58 18.39 -4.46 20.07
N ASP A 59 19.24 -3.69 20.73
CA ASP A 59 18.91 -2.44 21.44
C ASP A 59 18.69 -1.23 20.50
N ASP A 60 18.45 -1.46 19.20
CA ASP A 60 18.56 -0.43 18.17
C ASP A 60 17.36 0.53 18.09
N GLY A 61 16.23 0.19 18.72
CA GLY A 61 15.04 1.03 18.78
C GLY A 61 14.16 0.87 20.03
N TRP A 62 14.47 -0.08 20.93
CA TRP A 62 13.63 -0.37 22.10
C TRP A 62 13.60 0.78 23.10
N ALA A 63 14.78 1.25 23.54
CA ALA A 63 14.88 2.36 24.48
C ALA A 63 14.21 3.64 23.95
N GLU A 64 14.40 3.93 22.66
CA GLU A 64 13.77 5.06 21.99
C GLU A 64 12.25 4.93 21.96
N GLY A 65 11.73 3.75 21.61
CA GLY A 65 10.29 3.49 21.61
C GLY A 65 9.66 3.58 23.00
N ALA A 66 10.30 3.01 24.02
CA ALA A 66 9.83 3.01 25.39
C ALA A 66 9.69 4.43 25.98
N ALA A 67 10.52 5.37 25.49
CA ALA A 67 10.49 6.77 25.87
C ALA A 67 9.41 7.60 25.14
N LEU A 68 8.73 7.05 24.12
CA LEU A 68 7.70 7.78 23.38
C LEU A 68 6.42 7.90 24.21
N SER A 69 5.81 9.09 24.15
CA SER A 69 4.41 9.24 24.53
C SER A 69 3.50 8.50 23.54
N LEU A 70 2.28 8.15 23.95
CA LEU A 70 1.32 7.49 23.06
C LEU A 70 1.05 8.32 21.80
N ALA A 71 0.98 9.65 21.90
CA ALA A 71 0.82 10.54 20.76
C ALA A 71 2.04 10.49 19.82
N ALA A 72 3.25 10.56 20.36
CA ALA A 72 4.47 10.47 19.56
C ALA A 72 4.62 9.10 18.87
N ALA A 73 4.19 8.03 19.52
CA ALA A 73 4.16 6.69 18.93
C ALA A 73 3.16 6.58 17.76
N VAL A 74 2.00 7.24 17.87
CA VAL A 74 1.03 7.34 16.78
C VAL A 74 1.60 8.12 15.60
N ASP A 75 2.21 9.28 15.86
CA ASP A 75 2.84 10.10 14.80
C ASP A 75 3.95 9.32 14.09
N LEU A 76 4.76 8.59 14.84
CA LEU A 76 5.80 7.73 14.32
C LEU A 76 5.21 6.64 13.40
N ALA A 77 4.17 5.93 13.85
CA ALA A 77 3.49 4.92 13.05
C ALA A 77 2.85 5.51 11.78
N GLN A 78 2.34 6.73 11.83
CA GLN A 78 1.80 7.43 10.65
C GLN A 78 2.88 7.77 9.63
N ARG A 79 4.08 8.17 10.05
CA ARG A 79 5.22 8.40 9.14
C ARG A 79 5.75 7.08 8.55
N MET A 80 5.64 5.98 9.29
CA MET A 80 6.06 4.65 8.84
C MET A 80 5.16 4.03 7.77
N ARG A 81 3.98 4.60 7.50
CA ARG A 81 3.07 4.12 6.45
C ARG A 81 3.68 4.12 5.04
N GLY A 82 4.88 4.70 4.88
CA GLY A 82 5.54 4.88 3.60
C GLY A 82 4.73 5.85 2.73
N GLU A 83 5.39 6.47 1.75
CA GLU A 83 4.61 6.95 0.61
C GLU A 83 3.91 5.73 0.01
N ARG A 84 2.62 5.86 -0.28
CA ARG A 84 1.95 4.89 -1.14
C ARG A 84 2.59 5.04 -2.51
N VAL A 85 3.66 4.30 -2.77
CA VAL A 85 4.39 4.32 -4.03
C VAL A 85 3.44 3.73 -5.07
N ARG A 86 2.64 4.60 -5.69
CA ARG A 86 1.85 4.21 -6.84
C ARG A 86 2.84 3.91 -7.97
N PRO A 87 2.79 2.73 -8.58
CA PRO A 87 3.63 2.44 -9.74
C PRO A 87 3.47 3.56 -10.76
N GLN A 88 4.58 4.12 -11.23
CA GLN A 88 4.57 5.21 -12.22
C GLN A 88 4.56 4.69 -13.66
N ALA A 89 4.91 3.41 -13.84
CA ALA A 89 4.93 2.73 -15.13
C ALA A 89 4.41 1.29 -14.98
N GLY A 90 4.09 0.65 -16.11
CA GLY A 90 3.55 -0.70 -16.17
C GLY A 90 2.04 -0.76 -15.90
N TRP A 91 1.47 -1.97 -15.96
CA TRP A 91 0.02 -2.16 -15.84
C TRP A 91 -0.58 -1.67 -14.53
N ASP A 92 0.16 -1.82 -13.42
CA ASP A 92 -0.29 -1.39 -12.09
C ASP A 92 -0.30 0.14 -11.91
N SER A 93 0.27 0.88 -12.87
CA SER A 93 0.22 2.35 -12.91
C SER A 93 -1.06 2.89 -13.55
N LEU A 94 -1.81 2.06 -14.27
CA LEU A 94 -3.05 2.48 -14.92
C LEU A 94 -4.15 2.75 -13.87
N THR A 95 -4.89 3.81 -14.08
CA THR A 95 -6.17 4.06 -13.39
C THR A 95 -7.23 3.07 -13.90
N PRO A 96 -8.32 2.85 -13.14
CA PRO A 96 -9.44 2.04 -13.61
C PRO A 96 -10.00 2.50 -14.97
N THR A 97 -10.11 3.81 -15.19
CA THR A 97 -10.60 4.37 -16.46
C THR A 97 -9.62 4.14 -17.61
N GLU A 98 -8.32 4.32 -17.37
CA GLU A 98 -7.28 4.04 -18.39
C GLU A 98 -7.28 2.56 -18.79
N LEU A 99 -7.47 1.66 -17.83
CA LEU A 99 -7.59 0.23 -18.09
C LEU A 99 -8.83 -0.07 -18.96
N GLN A 100 -9.99 0.50 -18.61
CA GLN A 100 -11.22 0.34 -19.41
C GLN A 100 -11.03 0.84 -20.85
N VAL A 101 -10.38 2.00 -21.03
CA VAL A 101 -10.06 2.53 -22.37
C VAL A 101 -9.16 1.56 -23.14
N ALA A 102 -8.11 1.01 -22.51
CA ALA A 102 -7.21 0.03 -23.12
C ALA A 102 -7.95 -1.26 -23.53
N GLU A 103 -8.87 -1.75 -22.70
CA GLU A 103 -9.72 -2.91 -23.01
C GLU A 103 -10.63 -2.65 -24.21
N GLN A 104 -11.25 -1.46 -24.31
CA GLN A 104 -12.05 -1.12 -25.49
C GLN A 104 -11.19 -1.00 -26.76
N VAL A 105 -9.94 -0.56 -26.64
CA VAL A 105 -8.99 -0.56 -27.76
C VAL A 105 -8.73 -1.98 -28.26
N ALA A 106 -8.51 -2.92 -27.34
CA ALA A 106 -8.30 -4.34 -27.66
C ALA A 106 -9.54 -4.99 -28.29
N ALA A 107 -10.74 -4.54 -27.93
CA ALA A 107 -12.00 -4.91 -28.57
C ALA A 107 -12.21 -4.28 -29.97
N GLY A 108 -11.24 -3.51 -30.48
CA GLY A 108 -11.29 -2.93 -31.83
C GLY A 108 -12.06 -1.60 -31.94
N LEU A 109 -12.51 -1.02 -30.82
CA LEU A 109 -13.37 0.17 -30.84
C LEU A 109 -12.60 1.46 -31.13
N THR A 110 -13.09 2.25 -32.08
CA THR A 110 -12.53 3.58 -32.41
C THR A 110 -12.76 4.58 -31.27
N ASN A 111 -11.95 5.65 -31.20
CA ASN A 111 -12.10 6.65 -30.12
C ASN A 111 -13.52 7.26 -30.01
N PRO A 112 -14.27 7.53 -31.10
CA PRO A 112 -15.68 7.90 -31.03
C PRO A 112 -16.56 6.84 -30.35
N GLN A 113 -16.39 5.57 -30.68
CA GLN A 113 -17.16 4.48 -30.07
C GLN A 113 -16.82 4.29 -28.59
N ILE A 114 -15.54 4.45 -28.22
CA ILE A 114 -15.10 4.42 -26.82
C ILE A 114 -15.73 5.59 -26.05
N ALA A 115 -15.72 6.78 -26.64
CA ALA A 115 -16.29 7.99 -26.06
C ALA A 115 -17.79 7.81 -25.77
N GLU A 116 -18.55 7.27 -26.74
CA GLU A 116 -19.97 6.96 -26.56
C GLU A 116 -20.19 5.90 -25.47
N ARG A 117 -19.40 4.82 -25.48
CA ARG A 117 -19.57 3.70 -24.54
C ARG A 117 -19.20 4.05 -23.11
N LEU A 118 -18.18 4.88 -22.90
CA LEU A 118 -17.70 5.29 -21.58
C LEU A 118 -18.24 6.67 -21.15
N LEU A 119 -19.21 7.22 -21.90
CA LEU A 119 -19.85 8.52 -21.61
C LEU A 119 -18.84 9.66 -21.38
N MET A 120 -17.82 9.73 -22.25
CA MET A 120 -16.78 10.76 -22.19
C MET A 120 -16.56 11.42 -23.54
N SER A 121 -15.89 12.57 -23.58
CA SER A 121 -15.59 13.23 -24.86
C SER A 121 -14.51 12.47 -25.65
N ARG A 122 -14.51 12.60 -26.98
CA ARG A 122 -13.43 12.08 -27.84
C ARG A 122 -12.05 12.61 -27.45
N ALA A 123 -11.98 13.85 -26.97
CA ALA A 123 -10.75 14.47 -26.48
C ALA A 123 -10.27 13.78 -25.19
N THR A 124 -11.19 13.47 -24.27
CA THR A 124 -10.90 12.73 -23.03
C THR A 124 -10.34 11.34 -23.32
N VAL A 125 -10.92 10.60 -24.27
CA VAL A 125 -10.38 9.30 -24.72
C VAL A 125 -8.95 9.44 -25.24
N LYS A 126 -8.68 10.45 -26.07
CA LYS A 126 -7.33 10.72 -26.59
C LYS A 126 -6.35 10.98 -25.45
N THR A 127 -6.71 11.80 -24.46
CA THR A 127 -5.87 12.07 -23.28
C THR A 127 -5.58 10.80 -22.50
N HIS A 128 -6.58 9.97 -22.23
CA HIS A 128 -6.36 8.67 -21.57
C HIS A 128 -5.39 7.79 -22.36
N LEU A 129 -5.52 7.72 -23.68
CA LEU A 129 -4.61 6.92 -24.51
C LEU A 129 -3.18 7.45 -24.48
N VAL A 130 -2.96 8.76 -24.49
CA VAL A 130 -1.62 9.36 -24.33
C VAL A 130 -0.99 8.92 -23.01
N HIS A 131 -1.75 8.96 -21.91
CA HIS A 131 -1.25 8.52 -20.61
C HIS A 131 -0.99 7.01 -20.57
N VAL A 132 -1.86 6.19 -21.15
CA VAL A 132 -1.67 4.74 -21.26
C VAL A 132 -0.40 4.41 -22.03
N TYR A 133 -0.18 5.05 -23.17
CA TYR A 133 1.01 4.86 -23.99
C TYR A 133 2.29 5.23 -23.23
N ALA A 134 2.29 6.38 -22.55
CA ALA A 134 3.41 6.81 -21.73
C ALA A 134 3.70 5.84 -20.58
N LYS A 135 2.67 5.37 -19.87
CA LYS A 135 2.78 4.45 -18.73
C LYS A 135 3.25 3.05 -19.12
N LEU A 136 2.85 2.57 -20.29
CA LEU A 136 3.18 1.22 -20.75
C LEU A 136 4.38 1.17 -21.70
N GLY A 137 4.86 2.33 -22.16
CA GLY A 137 5.96 2.43 -23.13
C GLY A 137 5.56 1.96 -24.53
N PHE A 138 4.31 2.16 -24.93
CA PHE A 138 3.82 1.77 -26.26
C PHE A 138 3.75 2.97 -27.20
N GLY A 139 4.19 2.78 -28.44
CA GLY A 139 4.18 3.83 -29.46
C GLY A 139 2.88 3.89 -30.25
N ASN A 140 2.08 2.82 -30.24
CA ASN A 140 0.87 2.77 -31.05
C ASN A 140 -0.26 1.91 -30.49
N ARG A 141 -1.42 2.07 -31.14
CA ARG A 141 -2.66 1.39 -30.81
C ARG A 141 -2.59 -0.14 -30.96
N ALA A 142 -1.85 -0.63 -31.94
CA ALA A 142 -1.74 -2.06 -32.22
C ALA A 142 -0.91 -2.77 -31.14
N GLU A 143 0.17 -2.14 -30.67
CA GLU A 143 0.96 -2.59 -29.52
C GLU A 143 0.11 -2.70 -28.26
N LEU A 144 -0.69 -1.66 -27.98
CA LEU A 144 -1.62 -1.67 -26.84
C LEU A 144 -2.63 -2.82 -26.96
N ALA A 145 -3.30 -2.97 -28.10
CA ALA A 145 -4.28 -4.03 -28.31
C ALA A 145 -3.67 -5.42 -28.11
N ALA A 146 -2.51 -5.68 -28.73
CA ALA A 146 -1.81 -6.95 -28.59
C ALA A 146 -1.37 -7.23 -27.15
N ALA A 147 -0.93 -6.20 -26.43
CA ALA A 147 -0.51 -6.34 -25.03
C ALA A 147 -1.68 -6.66 -24.08
N VAL A 148 -2.85 -6.04 -24.29
CA VAL A 148 -4.07 -6.35 -23.52
C VAL A 148 -4.49 -7.80 -23.75
N VAL A 149 -4.51 -8.26 -25.00
CA VAL A 149 -4.87 -9.66 -25.34
C VAL A 149 -3.91 -10.65 -24.68
N ARG A 150 -2.59 -10.39 -24.73
CA ARG A 150 -1.60 -11.23 -24.03
C ARG A 150 -1.78 -11.25 -22.52
N ARG A 151 -2.24 -10.14 -21.93
CA ARG A 151 -2.49 -10.03 -20.48
C ARG A 151 -3.73 -10.82 -20.06
N ALA A 152 -4.79 -10.84 -20.88
CA ALA A 152 -6.01 -11.60 -20.60
C ALA A 152 -5.84 -13.13 -20.72
N ALA A 153 -4.80 -13.58 -21.44
CA ALA A 153 -4.46 -14.99 -21.61
C ALA A 153 -3.55 -15.55 -20.49
N ARG A 154 -3.18 -14.73 -19.50
CA ARG A 154 -2.41 -15.12 -18.30
C ARG A 154 -3.32 -15.24 -17.11
#